data_AF-A0A962YD10-F1
#
_entry.id   AF-A0A962YD10-F1
#
_cell.length_a   1.000
_cell.length_b   1.000
_cell.length_c   1.000
_cell.angle_alpha   90.00
_cell.angle_beta   90.00
_cell.angle_gamma   90.00
#
_symmetry.space_group_name_H-M   'P 1'
#
loop_
_entity.id
_entity.type
_entity.pdbx_description
1 polymer ?
#
loop_
_entity_poly.entity_id
_entity_poly.type
_entity_poly.pdbx_seq_one_letter_code
_entity_poly.pdbx_strand_id
1 'polypeptide(L)'
;MEETTVQQPDTQKPSRYWFGFVLIISLAIAVFIIFFDINILNPSNIDWLMAGDLGQHFTGWHAFRYDQWHFPLALTKLLGWPQGVPIVFTDSNPVLALPFKIIGHILPEPFQYIGGWYLACLVLQGIFAYRLIFRITGNAWFAFLAATVFILYPPLLARFIHDTLMGHWLIIWVITLFISPYSEHRIWLQGLALIILSAAVHLYLTAMILPLIIGAVL
;
A
#
# COMPACT_ATOMS: atom_id res chain seq x y z
N MET A 1 -35.49 30.65 -7.97
CA MET A 1 -34.32 29.76 -8.14
C MET A 1 -34.40 28.78 -7.01
N GLU A 2 -34.77 27.54 -7.31
CA GLU A 2 -34.90 26.47 -6.30
C GLU A 2 -33.54 26.20 -5.67
N GLU A 3 -33.43 26.38 -4.36
CA GLU A 3 -32.38 25.78 -3.56
C GLU A 3 -32.53 24.27 -3.65
N THR A 4 -31.73 23.64 -4.50
CA THR A 4 -31.51 22.19 -4.48
C THR A 4 -30.85 21.84 -3.14
N THR A 5 -31.68 21.53 -2.16
CA THR A 5 -31.27 20.99 -0.87
C THR A 5 -30.59 19.65 -1.15
N VAL A 6 -29.25 19.63 -1.11
CA VAL A 6 -28.47 18.40 -1.14
C VAL A 6 -28.92 17.59 0.07
N GLN A 7 -29.74 16.56 -0.17
CA GLN A 7 -30.19 15.65 0.88
C GLN A 7 -28.97 15.09 1.59
N GLN A 8 -28.89 15.34 2.90
CA GLN A 8 -27.92 14.67 3.75
C GLN A 8 -28.07 13.16 3.56
N PRO A 9 -27.00 12.42 3.20
CA PRO A 9 -27.10 10.99 2.99
C PRO A 9 -27.62 10.32 4.26
N ASP A 10 -28.62 9.46 4.08
CA ASP A 10 -29.23 8.64 5.12
C ASP A 10 -28.13 8.05 6.01
N THR A 11 -28.10 8.50 7.27
CA THR A 11 -27.04 8.16 8.22
C THR A 11 -27.18 6.68 8.60
N GLN A 12 -26.59 5.80 7.80
CA GLN A 12 -26.57 4.38 8.11
C GLN A 12 -26.02 4.16 9.53
N LYS A 13 -26.73 3.33 10.30
CA LYS A 13 -26.34 2.97 11.67
C LYS A 13 -24.85 2.59 11.70
N PRO A 14 -24.07 3.09 12.67
CA PRO A 14 -22.62 2.88 12.73
C PRO A 14 -22.23 1.40 12.71
N SER A 15 -23.10 0.49 13.16
CA SER A 15 -22.88 -0.96 13.12
C SER A 15 -22.73 -1.54 11.70
N ARG A 16 -23.48 -1.03 10.71
CA ARG A 16 -23.39 -1.50 9.32
C ARG A 16 -22.08 -1.09 8.66
N TYR A 17 -21.59 0.11 8.98
CA TYR A 17 -20.32 0.61 8.48
C TYR A 17 -19.15 -0.28 8.94
N TRP A 18 -19.10 -0.61 10.24
CA TRP A 18 -18.06 -1.47 10.80
C TRP A 18 -18.13 -2.91 10.29
N PHE A 19 -19.34 -3.45 10.13
CA PHE A 19 -19.52 -4.78 9.55
C PHE A 19 -18.94 -4.88 8.13
N GLY A 20 -19.06 -3.83 7.33
CA GLY A 20 -18.49 -3.79 5.98
C GLY A 20 -16.97 -3.96 5.96
N PHE A 21 -16.22 -3.46 6.95
CA PHE A 21 -14.78 -3.69 7.02
C PHE A 21 -14.41 -5.17 7.21
N VAL A 22 -15.15 -5.88 8.06
CA VAL A 22 -14.93 -7.32 8.28
C VAL A 22 -15.15 -8.09 6.97
N LEU A 23 -16.21 -7.76 6.23
CA LEU A 23 -16.49 -8.36 4.93
C LEU A 23 -15.38 -8.07 3.92
N ILE A 24 -14.88 -6.82 3.86
CA ILE A 24 -13.80 -6.43 2.95
C ILE A 24 -12.48 -7.11 3.27
N ILE A 25 -12.11 -7.21 4.55
CA ILE A 25 -10.90 -7.92 4.98
C ILE A 25 -11.02 -9.40 4.62
N SER A 26 -12.17 -10.02 4.90
CA SER A 26 -12.42 -11.43 4.56
C SER A 26 -12.35 -11.67 3.06
N LEU A 27 -12.92 -10.76 2.25
CA LEU A 27 -12.86 -10.82 0.80
C LEU A 27 -11.42 -10.65 0.28
N ALA A 28 -10.64 -9.70 0.80
CA ALA A 28 -9.26 -9.51 0.39
C ALA A 28 -8.41 -10.75 0.69
N ILE A 29 -8.61 -11.40 1.84
CA ILE A 29 -7.97 -12.68 2.17
C ILE A 29 -8.42 -13.79 1.19
N ALA A 30 -9.71 -13.89 0.88
CA ALA A 30 -10.20 -14.87 -0.08
C ALA A 30 -9.62 -14.66 -1.48
N VAL A 31 -9.58 -13.41 -1.97
CA VAL A 31 -8.93 -13.06 -3.25
C VAL A 31 -7.44 -13.40 -3.22
N PHE A 32 -6.75 -13.12 -2.12
CA PHE A 32 -5.36 -13.50 -1.97
C PHE A 32 -5.16 -15.01 -2.13
N ILE A 33 -5.96 -15.84 -1.45
CA ILE A 33 -5.88 -17.31 -1.54
C ILE A 33 -6.21 -17.83 -2.95
N ILE A 34 -7.09 -17.15 -3.68
CA ILE A 34 -7.47 -17.54 -5.06
C ILE A 34 -6.37 -17.21 -6.07
N PHE A 35 -5.73 -16.04 -5.94
CA PHE A 35 -4.75 -15.56 -6.92
C PHE A 35 -3.30 -15.93 -6.57
N PHE A 36 -3.00 -16.14 -5.30
CA PHE A 36 -1.66 -16.41 -4.81
C PHE A 36 -1.59 -17.73 -4.05
N ASP A 37 -0.46 -18.43 -4.14
CA ASP A 37 -0.18 -19.57 -3.27
C ASP A 37 -0.02 -19.06 -1.83
N ILE A 38 -0.80 -19.59 -0.89
CA ILE A 38 -0.72 -19.25 0.54
C ILE A 38 0.70 -19.41 1.12
N ASN A 39 1.50 -20.32 0.53
CA ASN A 39 2.87 -20.57 0.96
C ASN A 39 3.79 -19.35 0.78
N ILE A 40 3.42 -18.36 -0.04
CA ILE A 40 4.22 -17.12 -0.16
C ILE A 40 4.13 -16.24 1.10
N LEU A 41 3.17 -16.49 2.00
CA LEU A 41 3.11 -15.82 3.30
C LEU A 41 4.15 -16.36 4.28
N ASN A 42 4.73 -17.54 4.01
CA ASN A 42 5.84 -18.05 4.81
C ASN A 42 7.09 -17.19 4.55
N PRO A 43 7.61 -16.47 5.55
CA PRO A 43 8.76 -15.59 5.36
C PRO A 43 10.05 -16.35 5.00
N SER A 44 10.13 -17.64 5.24
CA SER A 44 11.29 -18.46 4.84
C SER A 44 11.13 -19.11 3.46
N ASN A 45 9.95 -19.00 2.83
CA ASN A 45 9.74 -19.45 1.47
C ASN A 45 10.18 -18.38 0.48
N ILE A 46 11.35 -18.60 -0.14
CA ILE A 46 11.97 -17.68 -1.10
C ILE A 46 12.03 -18.23 -2.52
N ASP A 47 11.63 -19.49 -2.75
CA ASP A 47 11.80 -20.16 -4.05
C ASP A 47 11.05 -19.43 -5.17
N TRP A 48 9.87 -18.91 -4.86
CA TRP A 48 9.03 -18.13 -5.78
C TRP A 48 9.60 -16.74 -6.11
N LEU A 49 10.54 -16.24 -5.31
CA LEU A 49 11.21 -14.95 -5.53
C LEU A 49 12.41 -15.05 -6.46
N MET A 50 12.92 -16.25 -6.73
CA MET A 50 14.16 -16.43 -7.50
C MET A 50 13.98 -16.31 -9.03
N ALA A 51 12.82 -15.82 -9.49
CA ALA A 51 12.49 -15.65 -10.89
C ALA A 51 12.16 -14.19 -11.23
N GLY A 52 12.74 -13.68 -12.32
CA GLY A 52 12.48 -12.33 -12.82
C GLY A 52 12.89 -11.21 -11.85
N ASP A 53 12.16 -10.10 -11.89
CA ASP A 53 12.47 -8.89 -11.13
C ASP A 53 12.39 -9.09 -9.61
N LEU A 54 11.51 -9.97 -9.13
CA LEU A 54 11.37 -10.30 -7.71
C LEU A 54 12.68 -10.80 -7.08
N GLY A 55 13.56 -11.41 -7.88
CA GLY A 55 14.89 -11.82 -7.43
C GLY A 55 15.77 -10.62 -7.09
N GLN A 56 15.70 -9.56 -7.88
CA GLN A 56 16.34 -8.27 -7.58
C GLN A 56 15.76 -7.66 -6.30
N HIS A 57 14.45 -7.73 -6.11
CA HIS A 57 13.77 -7.11 -4.97
C HIS A 57 14.19 -7.78 -3.66
N PHE A 58 14.19 -9.11 -3.67
CA PHE A 58 14.63 -9.93 -2.54
C PHE A 58 16.13 -9.78 -2.28
N THR A 59 16.98 -9.84 -3.30
CA THR A 59 18.44 -9.70 -3.12
C THR A 59 18.84 -8.30 -2.66
N GLY A 60 18.15 -7.25 -3.10
CA GLY A 60 18.30 -5.88 -2.59
C GLY A 60 17.96 -5.77 -1.10
N TRP A 61 16.84 -6.38 -0.68
CA TRP A 61 16.48 -6.49 0.73
C TRP A 61 17.52 -7.28 1.52
N HIS A 62 17.95 -8.42 0.99
CA HIS A 62 18.92 -9.29 1.64
C HIS A 62 20.26 -8.55 1.81
N ALA A 63 20.80 -7.95 0.76
CA ALA A 63 22.01 -7.13 0.83
C ALA A 63 21.88 -6.03 1.88
N PHE A 64 20.76 -5.31 1.91
CA PHE A 64 20.53 -4.30 2.93
C PHE A 64 20.49 -4.86 4.34
N ARG A 65 19.85 -6.02 4.56
CA ARG A 65 19.74 -6.66 5.88
C ARG A 65 21.11 -7.01 6.47
N TYR A 66 22.03 -7.54 5.66
CA TYR A 66 23.37 -7.99 6.13
C TYR A 66 24.44 -6.91 6.11
N ASP A 67 24.15 -5.76 5.51
CA ASP A 67 25.08 -4.65 5.48
C ASP A 67 25.05 -3.82 6.77
N GLN A 68 26.15 -3.13 7.05
CA GLN A 68 26.22 -2.15 8.13
C GLN A 68 25.23 -1.00 7.89
N TRP A 69 24.88 -0.28 8.96
CA TRP A 69 24.08 0.94 8.82
C TRP A 69 24.90 2.03 8.14
N HIS A 70 24.29 2.66 7.15
CA HIS A 70 24.90 3.75 6.40
C HIS A 70 23.99 4.98 6.45
N PHE A 71 24.56 6.14 6.10
CA PHE A 71 23.78 7.32 5.75
C PHE A 71 23.91 7.58 4.25
N PRO A 72 22.79 7.72 3.51
CA PRO A 72 21.39 7.70 3.94
C PRO A 72 20.90 6.33 4.48
N LEU A 73 19.87 6.32 5.35
CA LEU A 73 19.47 5.14 6.16
C LEU A 73 19.04 3.91 5.38
N ALA A 74 18.52 4.09 4.16
CA ALA A 74 18.04 3.02 3.29
C ALA A 74 19.05 2.70 2.17
N LEU A 75 20.34 2.75 2.48
CA LEU A 75 21.46 2.47 1.59
C LEU A 75 22.13 1.13 1.92
N THR A 76 22.51 0.36 0.90
CA THR A 76 23.45 -0.76 1.03
C THR A 76 24.69 -0.56 0.16
N LYS A 77 25.88 -0.85 0.69
CA LYS A 77 27.16 -0.90 -0.02
C LYS A 77 27.56 -2.30 -0.45
N LEU A 78 26.83 -3.34 -0.02
CA LEU A 78 26.99 -4.69 -0.56
C LEU A 78 26.58 -4.79 -2.03
N LEU A 79 25.83 -3.80 -2.53
CA LEU A 79 25.55 -3.57 -3.94
C LEU A 79 26.15 -2.23 -4.37
N GLY A 80 26.70 -2.15 -5.58
CA GLY A 80 27.22 -0.90 -6.15
C GLY A 80 28.42 -0.30 -5.41
N TRP A 81 29.32 -1.14 -4.88
CA TRP A 81 30.56 -0.69 -4.25
C TRP A 81 31.40 0.20 -5.19
N PRO A 82 32.04 1.29 -4.70
CA PRO A 82 32.07 1.77 -3.31
C PRO A 82 30.94 2.74 -2.91
N GLN A 83 30.16 3.24 -3.88
CA GLN A 83 29.15 4.27 -3.61
C GLN A 83 27.94 3.72 -2.84
N GLY A 84 27.57 2.47 -3.10
CA GLY A 84 26.34 1.87 -2.59
C GLY A 84 25.11 2.20 -3.43
N VAL A 85 24.01 1.51 -3.15
CA VAL A 85 22.71 1.68 -3.82
C VAL A 85 21.62 1.89 -2.77
N PRO A 86 20.80 2.94 -2.88
CA PRO A 86 19.56 3.04 -2.11
C PRO A 86 18.61 1.90 -2.47
N ILE A 87 18.03 1.23 -1.48
CA ILE A 87 17.24 0.00 -1.69
C ILE A 87 15.94 0.23 -2.46
N VAL A 88 15.50 1.49 -2.57
CA VAL A 88 14.38 1.86 -3.45
C VAL A 88 14.70 1.62 -4.94
N PHE A 89 15.98 1.61 -5.33
CA PHE A 89 16.40 1.30 -6.71
C PHE A 89 16.51 -0.20 -6.99
N THR A 90 16.47 -1.02 -5.94
CA THR A 90 16.30 -2.47 -6.08
C THR A 90 14.84 -2.88 -5.89
N ASP A 91 13.90 -1.93 -5.86
CA ASP A 91 12.48 -2.13 -5.55
C ASP A 91 12.22 -2.82 -4.20
N SER A 92 13.19 -2.77 -3.27
CA SER A 92 12.97 -3.23 -1.91
C SER A 92 12.24 -2.16 -1.12
N ASN A 93 11.10 -2.51 -0.54
CA ASN A 93 10.22 -1.57 0.18
C ASN A 93 10.86 -1.05 1.49
N PRO A 94 11.34 0.21 1.57
CA PRO A 94 11.94 0.78 2.77
C PRO A 94 11.01 0.86 3.97
N VAL A 95 9.68 0.99 3.75
CA VAL A 95 8.68 1.02 4.83
C VAL A 95 8.70 -0.27 5.63
N LEU A 96 9.00 -1.39 4.98
CA LEU A 96 9.11 -2.71 5.60
C LEU A 96 10.56 -3.05 5.95
N ALA A 97 11.49 -2.81 5.02
CA ALA A 97 12.89 -3.15 5.17
C ALA A 97 13.54 -2.47 6.39
N LEU A 98 13.25 -1.19 6.66
CA LEU A 98 13.84 -0.47 7.80
C LEU A 98 13.43 -1.10 9.14
N PRO A 99 12.13 -1.27 9.47
CA PRO A 99 11.71 -1.99 10.67
C PRO A 99 12.29 -3.40 10.77
N PHE A 100 12.25 -4.18 9.68
CA PHE A 100 12.75 -5.56 9.69
C PHE A 100 14.27 -5.64 9.87
N LYS A 101 15.04 -4.67 9.37
CA LYS A 101 16.49 -4.62 9.62
C LYS A 101 16.80 -4.37 11.09
N ILE A 102 16.04 -3.50 11.76
CA ILE A 102 16.21 -3.21 13.20
C ILE A 102 16.06 -4.49 14.04
N ILE A 103 15.04 -5.29 13.74
CA ILE A 103 14.80 -6.57 14.44
C ILE A 103 15.47 -7.76 13.74
N GLY A 104 16.40 -7.52 12.80
CA GLY A 104 16.92 -8.55 11.91
C GLY A 104 17.62 -9.72 12.60
N HIS A 105 18.08 -9.53 13.84
CA HIS A 105 18.76 -10.53 14.67
C HIS A 105 17.83 -11.62 15.22
N ILE A 106 16.51 -11.40 15.26
CA ILE A 106 15.50 -12.41 15.65
C ILE A 106 14.73 -12.98 14.46
N LEU A 107 14.92 -12.43 13.27
CA LEU A 107 14.23 -12.90 12.06
C LEU A 107 14.90 -14.19 11.54
N PRO A 108 14.13 -15.12 10.94
CA PRO A 108 14.69 -16.34 10.37
C PRO A 108 15.66 -16.04 9.21
N GLU A 109 16.39 -17.08 8.81
CA GLU A 109 17.30 -17.04 7.67
C GLU A 109 16.99 -18.23 6.76
N PRO A 110 16.44 -18.00 5.55
CA PRO A 110 16.12 -16.70 4.92
C PRO A 110 14.84 -16.02 5.47
N PHE A 111 14.65 -14.73 5.14
CA PHE A 111 13.45 -13.94 5.47
C PHE A 111 13.01 -13.01 4.34
N GLN A 112 11.75 -13.10 3.92
CA GLN A 112 11.06 -12.20 3.00
C GLN A 112 9.77 -11.63 3.61
N TYR A 113 9.43 -10.40 3.26
CA TYR A 113 8.18 -9.72 3.66
C TYR A 113 7.21 -9.47 2.49
N ILE A 114 7.61 -9.85 1.26
CA ILE A 114 6.92 -9.52 0.00
C ILE A 114 5.53 -10.16 -0.03
N GLY A 115 5.39 -11.43 0.37
CA GLY A 115 4.09 -12.08 0.42
C GLY A 115 3.13 -11.41 1.40
N GLY A 116 3.63 -11.00 2.57
CA GLY A 116 2.86 -10.23 3.55
C GLY A 116 2.46 -8.85 3.01
N TRP A 117 3.33 -8.22 2.22
CA TRP A 117 3.04 -6.95 1.55
C TRP A 117 1.92 -7.05 0.52
N TYR A 118 1.85 -8.13 -0.28
CA TYR A 118 0.74 -8.36 -1.21
C TYR A 118 -0.61 -8.42 -0.49
N LEU A 119 -0.69 -9.22 0.59
CA LEU A 119 -1.91 -9.33 1.39
C LEU A 119 -2.29 -7.97 1.99
N ALA A 120 -1.30 -7.25 2.53
CA ALA A 120 -1.50 -5.91 3.07
C ALA A 120 -2.03 -4.95 1.99
N CYS A 121 -1.50 -4.98 0.76
CA CYS A 121 -1.97 -4.15 -0.34
C CYS A 121 -3.43 -4.44 -0.69
N LEU A 122 -3.83 -5.72 -0.82
CA LEU A 122 -5.22 -6.09 -1.12
C LEU A 122 -6.19 -5.64 -0.02
N VAL A 123 -5.80 -5.85 1.24
CA VAL A 123 -6.60 -5.42 2.39
C VAL A 123 -6.74 -3.90 2.43
N LEU A 124 -5.63 -3.17 2.32
CA LEU A 124 -5.62 -1.70 2.33
C LEU A 124 -6.41 -1.14 1.15
N GLN A 125 -6.25 -1.71 -0.05
CA GLN A 125 -6.99 -1.33 -1.25
C GLN A 125 -8.50 -1.40 -0.99
N GLY A 126 -8.97 -2.52 -0.44
CA GLY A 126 -10.37 -2.69 -0.07
C GLY A 126 -10.84 -1.69 0.98
N ILE A 127 -10.07 -1.51 2.06
CA ILE A 127 -10.41 -0.60 3.17
C ILE A 127 -10.53 0.83 2.68
N PHE A 128 -9.55 1.33 1.92
CA PHE A 128 -9.56 2.69 1.39
C PHE A 128 -10.69 2.89 0.36
N ALA A 129 -10.91 1.92 -0.53
CA ALA A 129 -12.02 1.97 -1.49
C ALA A 129 -13.38 2.01 -0.77
N TYR A 130 -13.60 1.14 0.21
CA TYR A 130 -14.83 1.09 0.99
C TYR A 130 -15.09 2.41 1.71
N ARG A 131 -14.08 2.97 2.37
CA ARG A 131 -14.18 4.27 3.06
C ARG A 131 -14.52 5.41 2.11
N LEU A 132 -13.87 5.44 0.94
CA LEU A 132 -14.11 6.45 -0.08
C LEU A 132 -15.55 6.40 -0.58
N ILE A 133 -16.02 5.22 -1.00
CA ILE A 133 -17.35 5.07 -1.60
C ILE A 133 -18.45 5.24 -0.55
N PHE A 134 -18.25 4.74 0.67
CA PHE A 134 -19.20 4.97 1.77
C PHE A 134 -19.35 6.45 2.08
N ARG A 135 -18.26 7.23 2.03
CA ARG A 135 -18.33 8.68 2.23
C ARG A 135 -19.15 9.38 1.15
N ILE A 136 -19.00 8.96 -0.10
CA ILE A 136 -19.71 9.58 -1.24
C ILE A 136 -21.19 9.21 -1.21
N THR A 137 -21.53 7.97 -0.85
CA THR A 137 -22.88 7.41 -1.04
C THR A 137 -23.69 7.23 0.23
N GLY A 138 -23.06 7.24 1.41
CA GLY A 138 -23.69 6.86 2.68
C GLY A 138 -24.11 5.39 2.76
N ASN A 139 -23.83 4.57 1.74
CA ASN A 139 -24.40 3.23 1.62
C ASN A 139 -23.33 2.13 1.73
N ALA A 140 -23.34 1.37 2.84
CA ALA A 140 -22.37 0.29 3.11
C ALA A 140 -22.41 -0.83 2.07
N TRP A 141 -23.60 -1.19 1.54
CA TRP A 141 -23.70 -2.24 0.54
C TRP A 141 -23.09 -1.79 -0.79
N PHE A 142 -23.41 -0.58 -1.22
CA PHE A 142 -22.82 -0.02 -2.43
C PHE A 142 -21.30 0.15 -2.29
N ALA A 143 -20.84 0.64 -1.13
CA ALA A 143 -19.43 0.75 -0.82
C ALA A 143 -18.70 -0.61 -0.83
N PHE A 144 -19.33 -1.66 -0.31
CA PHE A 144 -18.78 -3.02 -0.34
C PHE A 144 -18.64 -3.55 -1.77
N LEU A 145 -19.69 -3.41 -2.59
CA LEU A 145 -19.68 -3.84 -3.99
C LEU A 145 -18.62 -3.08 -4.80
N ALA A 146 -18.53 -1.76 -4.64
CA ALA A 146 -17.52 -0.97 -5.32
C ALA A 146 -16.11 -1.35 -4.86
N ALA A 147 -15.88 -1.49 -3.55
CA ALA A 147 -14.58 -1.91 -3.02
C ALA A 147 -14.16 -3.31 -3.51
N THR A 148 -15.12 -4.21 -3.75
CA THR A 148 -14.86 -5.52 -4.38
C THR A 148 -14.27 -5.35 -5.79
N VAL A 149 -14.83 -4.43 -6.59
CA VAL A 149 -14.28 -4.10 -7.91
C VAL A 149 -12.86 -3.52 -7.78
N PHE A 150 -12.63 -2.65 -6.80
CA PHE A 150 -11.29 -2.11 -6.51
C PHE A 150 -10.28 -3.13 -5.98
N ILE A 151 -10.70 -4.27 -5.44
CA ILE A 151 -9.79 -5.36 -5.08
C ILE A 151 -9.46 -6.20 -6.32
N LEU A 152 -10.45 -6.43 -7.19
CA LEU A 152 -10.36 -7.34 -8.34
C LEU A 152 -9.89 -6.67 -9.64
N TYR A 153 -9.73 -5.35 -9.68
CA TYR A 153 -9.41 -4.67 -10.94
C TYR A 153 -8.06 -5.13 -11.52
N PRO A 154 -8.00 -5.47 -12.83
CA PRO A 154 -6.81 -6.06 -13.44
C PRO A 154 -5.52 -5.24 -13.29
N PRO A 155 -5.52 -3.90 -13.40
CA PRO A 155 -4.30 -3.11 -13.25
C PRO A 155 -3.57 -3.28 -11.92
N LEU A 156 -4.24 -3.60 -10.79
CA LEU A 156 -3.57 -3.93 -9.53
C LEU A 156 -2.96 -5.32 -9.58
N LEU A 157 -3.78 -6.31 -9.94
CA LEU A 157 -3.37 -7.71 -9.92
C LEU A 157 -2.23 -7.97 -10.91
N ALA A 158 -2.19 -7.25 -12.03
CA ALA A 158 -1.10 -7.31 -13.01
C ALA A 158 0.25 -6.80 -12.48
N ARG A 159 0.30 -6.12 -11.33
CA ARG A 159 1.53 -5.58 -10.74
C ARG A 159 2.23 -6.55 -9.78
N PHE A 160 1.75 -7.79 -9.62
CA PHE A 160 2.36 -8.73 -8.68
C PHE A 160 3.88 -8.91 -8.86
N ILE A 161 4.40 -8.87 -10.10
CA ILE A 161 5.84 -8.97 -10.37
C ILE A 161 6.63 -7.76 -9.84
N HIS A 162 5.96 -6.61 -9.65
CA HIS A 162 6.52 -5.37 -9.10
C HIS A 162 5.83 -5.05 -7.77
N ASP A 163 6.25 -5.72 -6.69
CA ASP A 163 5.51 -5.76 -5.43
C ASP A 163 5.23 -4.39 -4.81
N THR A 164 6.21 -3.49 -4.80
CA THR A 164 6.05 -2.11 -4.32
C THR A 164 4.99 -1.32 -5.10
N LEU A 165 4.82 -1.60 -6.39
CA LEU A 165 3.78 -1.00 -7.22
C LEU A 165 2.37 -1.51 -6.89
N MET A 166 2.19 -2.57 -6.09
CA MET A 166 0.85 -2.96 -5.62
C MET A 166 0.23 -1.97 -4.62
N GLY A 167 0.97 -0.96 -4.18
CA GLY A 167 0.54 0.10 -3.24
C GLY A 167 -0.52 1.07 -3.78
N HIS A 168 -1.43 0.68 -4.67
CA HIS A 168 -2.45 1.56 -5.27
C HIS A 168 -3.44 2.14 -4.24
N TRP A 169 -3.51 1.57 -3.04
CA TRP A 169 -4.32 2.11 -1.95
C TRP A 169 -3.88 3.54 -1.55
N LEU A 170 -2.61 3.91 -1.80
CA LEU A 170 -2.11 5.28 -1.66
C LEU A 170 -2.81 6.24 -2.63
N ILE A 171 -3.13 5.79 -3.84
CA ILE A 171 -3.85 6.57 -4.85
C ILE A 171 -5.29 6.82 -4.37
N ILE A 172 -5.95 5.80 -3.82
CA ILE A 172 -7.30 5.96 -3.26
C ILE A 172 -7.27 6.92 -2.06
N TRP A 173 -6.23 6.84 -1.22
CA TRP A 173 -6.08 7.75 -0.09
C TRP A 173 -5.94 9.21 -0.56
N VAL A 174 -5.11 9.51 -1.57
CA VAL A 174 -5.01 10.89 -2.06
C VAL A 174 -6.30 11.38 -2.72
N ILE A 175 -7.02 10.52 -3.47
CA ILE A 175 -8.34 10.88 -4.02
C ILE A 175 -9.31 11.22 -2.88
N THR A 176 -9.27 10.42 -1.82
CA THR A 176 -10.07 10.66 -0.62
C THR A 176 -9.75 12.01 0.01
N LEU A 177 -8.48 12.39 0.07
CA LEU A 177 -8.03 13.69 0.58
C LEU A 177 -8.55 14.83 -0.31
N PHE A 178 -8.44 14.68 -1.62
CA PHE A 178 -8.81 15.68 -2.62
C PHE A 178 -10.32 16.01 -2.64
N ILE A 179 -11.19 15.00 -2.51
CA ILE A 179 -12.64 15.23 -2.62
C ILE A 179 -13.34 15.53 -1.29
N SER A 180 -12.65 15.33 -0.17
CA SER A 180 -13.29 15.41 1.15
C SER A 180 -13.14 16.82 1.74
N PRO A 181 -14.19 17.36 2.40
CA PRO A 181 -14.13 18.68 3.05
C PRO A 181 -13.36 18.60 4.38
N TYR A 182 -12.10 18.19 4.31
CA TYR A 182 -11.19 18.18 5.46
C TYR A 182 -10.70 19.60 5.77
N SER A 183 -10.34 19.83 7.03
CA SER A 183 -9.66 21.08 7.39
C SER A 183 -8.29 21.16 6.73
N GLU A 184 -7.84 22.38 6.44
CA GLU A 184 -6.54 22.65 5.83
C GLU A 184 -5.39 21.94 6.56
N HIS A 185 -5.36 22.03 7.89
CA HIS A 185 -4.38 21.33 8.73
C HIS A 185 -4.37 19.82 8.48
N ARG A 186 -5.56 19.20 8.35
CA ARG A 186 -5.71 17.77 8.12
C ARG A 186 -5.31 17.37 6.69
N ILE A 187 -5.49 18.27 5.71
CA ILE A 187 -5.02 18.10 4.34
C ILE A 187 -3.49 18.11 4.33
N TRP A 188 -2.85 19.12 4.92
CA TRP A 188 -1.40 19.22 5.00
C TRP A 188 -0.75 18.02 5.70
N LEU A 189 -1.27 17.62 6.86
CA LEU A 189 -0.72 16.48 7.60
C LEU A 189 -0.80 15.17 6.80
N GLN A 190 -1.95 14.87 6.21
CA GLN A 190 -2.11 13.65 5.41
C GLN A 190 -1.36 13.73 4.08
N GLY A 191 -1.28 14.91 3.46
CA GLY A 191 -0.51 15.13 2.24
C GLY A 191 0.98 14.90 2.47
N LEU A 192 1.54 15.45 3.55
CA LEU A 192 2.93 15.20 3.94
C LEU A 192 3.17 13.72 4.24
N ALA A 193 2.28 13.08 5.00
CA ALA A 193 2.36 11.65 5.28
C ALA A 193 2.33 10.81 4.01
N LEU A 194 1.45 11.14 3.05
CA LEU A 194 1.35 10.49 1.75
C LEU A 194 2.63 10.62 0.93
N ILE A 195 3.24 11.81 0.87
CA ILE A 195 4.50 12.04 0.15
C ILE A 195 5.62 11.19 0.75
N ILE A 196 5.79 11.23 2.07
CA ILE A 196 6.84 10.45 2.76
C ILE A 196 6.62 8.95 2.52
N LEU A 197 5.38 8.49 2.69
CA LEU A 197 5.04 7.09 2.59
C LEU A 197 5.14 6.58 1.15
N SER A 198 4.65 7.33 0.16
CA SER A 198 4.77 6.94 -1.24
C SER A 198 6.21 7.00 -1.73
N ALA A 199 7.00 7.98 -1.29
CA ALA A 199 8.40 8.10 -1.68
C ALA A 199 9.23 6.96 -1.10
N ALA A 200 8.88 6.50 0.10
CA ALA A 200 9.42 5.27 0.64
C ALA A 200 8.97 4.07 -0.19
N VAL A 201 7.66 3.85 -0.37
CA VAL A 201 7.14 2.65 -1.08
C VAL A 201 7.63 2.56 -2.53
N HIS A 202 7.37 3.59 -3.35
CA HIS A 202 7.75 3.61 -4.76
C HIS A 202 7.63 5.01 -5.40
N LEU A 203 8.67 5.46 -6.12
CA LEU A 203 8.72 6.82 -6.71
C LEU A 203 7.63 7.05 -7.77
N TYR A 204 7.26 6.03 -8.54
CA TYR A 204 6.16 6.13 -9.52
C TYR A 204 4.81 6.45 -8.84
N LEU A 205 4.51 5.85 -7.69
CA LEU A 205 3.29 6.16 -6.94
C LEU A 205 3.33 7.60 -6.41
N THR A 206 4.51 8.05 -5.96
CA THR A 206 4.73 9.45 -5.57
C THR A 206 4.39 10.40 -6.72
N ALA A 207 4.90 10.14 -7.91
CA ALA A 207 4.61 10.96 -9.09
C ALA A 207 3.11 11.02 -9.42
N MET A 208 2.38 9.91 -9.24
CA MET A 208 0.93 9.85 -9.45
C MET A 208 0.13 10.67 -8.44
N ILE A 209 0.53 10.66 -7.16
CA ILE A 209 -0.25 11.32 -6.11
C ILE A 209 0.07 12.81 -5.94
N LEU A 210 1.29 13.25 -6.31
CA LEU A 210 1.74 14.64 -6.11
C LEU A 210 0.78 15.70 -6.70
N PRO A 211 0.30 15.60 -7.96
CA PRO A 211 -0.63 16.58 -8.50
C PRO A 211 -1.96 16.67 -7.73
N LEU A 212 -2.44 15.54 -7.22
CA LEU A 212 -3.69 15.49 -6.44
C LEU A 212 -3.51 16.09 -5.04
N ILE A 213 -2.32 15.94 -4.43
CA ILE A 213 -2.00 16.61 -3.16
C ILE A 213 -1.96 18.12 -3.37
N ILE A 214 -1.29 18.59 -4.42
CA ILE A 214 -1.22 20.02 -4.76
C ILE A 214 -2.64 20.57 -4.97
N GLY A 215 -3.46 19.88 -5.77
CA GLY A 215 -4.85 20.30 -5.99
C GLY A 215 -5.76 20.22 -4.76
N ALA A 216 -5.41 19.44 -3.74
CA ALA A 216 -6.16 19.38 -2.48
C ALA A 216 -5.81 20.55 -1.54
N VAL A 217 -4.63 21.16 -1.73
CA VAL A 217 -4.09 22.23 -0.89
C VAL A 217 -4.40 23.63 -1.45
N LEU A 218 -4.48 23.75 -2.78
CA LEU A 218 -4.81 24.98 -3.51
C LEU A 218 -6.33 25.24 -3.55
#